data_AF-A0A6I6ERW4-F1
#
_entry.id   AF-A0A6I6ERW4-F1
#
_cell.length_a   1.000
_cell.length_b   1.000
_cell.length_c   1.000
_cell.angle_alpha   90.00
_cell.angle_beta   90.00
_cell.angle_gamma   90.00
#
_symmetry.space_group_name_H-M   'P 1'
#
loop_
_entity.id
_entity.type
_entity.pdbx_description
1 polymer ?
#
loop_
_entity_poly.entity_id
_entity_poly.type
_entity_poly.pdbx_seq_one_letter_code
_entity_poly.pdbx_strand_id
1 'polypeptide(L)'
;MVETEKFSRANELLSELYEGITYSEFQVALEFANRAFFALCSKDKSFNTKKCYLCEYGCEDELLRSIVRYYLEGKASLGDVQEYIFPMINVLSKCKPSKKAEELKGIFLSVYEK
;
A
#
# COMPACT_ATOMS: atom_id res chain seq x y z
N MET A 1 20.32 2.77 3.28
CA MET A 1 20.34 2.49 1.82
C MET A 1 19.36 1.38 1.44
N VAL A 2 19.29 0.24 2.15
CA VAL A 2 18.35 -0.86 1.84
C VAL A 2 16.86 -0.45 1.86
N GLU A 3 16.45 0.45 2.78
CA GLU A 3 15.07 0.97 2.83
C GLU A 3 14.70 1.77 1.55
N THR A 4 15.67 2.45 0.95
CA THR A 4 15.47 3.27 -0.25
C THR A 4 15.28 2.41 -1.49
N GLU A 5 16.00 1.30 -1.60
CA GLU A 5 15.88 0.36 -2.73
C GLU A 5 14.57 -0.43 -2.68
N LYS A 6 14.18 -0.95 -1.51
CA LYS A 6 12.90 -1.64 -1.35
C LYS A 6 11.71 -0.73 -1.66
N PHE A 7 11.77 0.53 -1.19
CA PHE A 7 10.74 1.52 -1.48
C PHE A 7 10.68 1.90 -2.96
N SER A 8 11.83 2.11 -3.60
CA SER A 8 11.89 2.41 -5.04
C SER A 8 11.27 1.27 -5.85
N ARG A 9 11.66 0.03 -5.57
CA ARG A 9 11.14 -1.14 -6.29
C ARG A 9 9.65 -1.35 -6.05
N ALA A 10 9.18 -1.14 -4.83
CA ALA A 10 7.75 -1.23 -4.53
C ALA A 10 6.93 -0.18 -5.31
N ASN A 11 7.43 1.06 -5.42
CA ASN A 11 6.76 2.11 -6.20
C ASN A 11 6.75 1.84 -7.70
N GLU A 12 7.83 1.28 -8.26
CA GLU A 12 7.85 0.82 -9.65
C GLU A 12 6.77 -0.24 -9.88
N LEU A 13 6.75 -1.30 -9.06
CA LEU A 13 5.77 -2.37 -9.16
C LEU A 13 4.33 -1.87 -9.02
N LEU A 14 4.08 -0.93 -8.10
CA LEU A 14 2.76 -0.30 -7.95
C LEU A 14 2.37 0.50 -9.19
N SER A 15 3.28 1.30 -9.73
CA SER A 15 3.02 2.09 -10.95
C SER A 15 2.70 1.18 -12.13
N GLU A 16 3.44 0.09 -12.29
CA GLU A 16 3.20 -0.91 -13.33
C GLU A 16 1.87 -1.66 -13.14
N LEU A 17 1.42 -1.87 -11.90
CA LEU A 17 0.11 -2.45 -11.63
C LEU A 17 -1.01 -1.43 -11.91
N TYR A 18 -0.81 -0.15 -11.60
CA TYR A 18 -1.77 0.92 -11.86
C TYR A 18 -2.04 1.14 -13.35
N GLU A 19 -1.01 1.12 -14.19
CA GLU A 19 -1.18 1.23 -15.65
C GLU A 19 -2.06 0.11 -16.21
N GLY A 20 -2.13 -1.02 -15.50
CA GLY A 20 -2.88 -2.19 -15.91
C GLY A 20 -4.37 -2.15 -15.58
N ILE A 21 -4.86 -1.30 -14.67
CA ILE A 21 -6.22 -1.41 -14.11
C ILE A 21 -7.21 -0.36 -14.63
N THR A 22 -8.49 -0.66 -14.46
CA THR A 22 -9.61 0.26 -14.67
C THR A 22 -9.79 1.19 -13.47
N TYR A 23 -10.47 2.33 -13.69
CA TYR A 23 -10.79 3.24 -12.59
C TYR A 23 -11.65 2.59 -11.49
N SER A 24 -12.56 1.67 -11.83
CA SER A 24 -13.34 0.94 -10.83
C SER A 24 -12.48 -0.01 -9.99
N GLU A 25 -11.50 -0.68 -10.59
CA GLU A 25 -10.54 -1.51 -9.85
C GLU A 25 -9.66 -0.64 -8.95
N PHE A 26 -9.26 0.54 -9.44
CA PHE A 26 -8.54 1.53 -8.65
C PHE A 26 -9.35 2.00 -7.43
N GLN A 27 -10.64 2.30 -7.59
CA GLN A 27 -11.52 2.70 -6.48
C GLN A 27 -11.58 1.61 -5.39
N VAL A 28 -11.66 0.34 -5.78
CA VAL A 28 -11.64 -0.77 -4.81
C VAL A 28 -10.28 -0.86 -4.11
N ALA A 29 -9.16 -0.68 -4.80
CA ALA A 29 -7.83 -0.63 -4.17
C ALA A 29 -7.71 0.55 -3.18
N LEU A 30 -8.28 1.70 -3.55
CA LEU A 30 -8.33 2.89 -2.69
C LEU A 30 -9.18 2.65 -1.43
N GLU A 31 -10.26 1.88 -1.50
CA GLU A 31 -11.01 1.49 -0.31
C GLU A 31 -10.15 0.71 0.69
N PHE A 32 -9.31 -0.21 0.22
CA PHE A 32 -8.37 -0.93 1.10
C PHE A 32 -7.32 0.01 1.70
N ALA A 33 -6.80 0.96 0.92
CA ALA A 33 -5.87 1.97 1.40
C ALA A 33 -6.53 2.88 2.47
N ASN A 34 -7.79 3.27 2.27
CA ASN A 34 -8.56 4.03 3.25
C ASN A 34 -8.80 3.23 4.54
N ARG A 35 -9.15 1.94 4.44
CA ARG A 35 -9.28 1.07 5.62
C ARG A 35 -7.96 0.95 6.38
N ALA A 36 -6.85 0.77 5.67
CA ALA A 36 -5.51 0.78 6.26
C ALA A 36 -5.23 2.10 6.98
N PHE A 37 -5.54 3.23 6.33
CA PHE A 37 -5.38 4.57 6.91
C PHE A 37 -6.16 4.72 8.22
N PHE A 38 -7.45 4.39 8.23
CA PHE A 38 -8.28 4.49 9.43
C PHE A 38 -7.83 3.54 10.53
N ALA A 39 -7.43 2.31 10.19
CA ALA A 39 -6.87 1.35 11.14
C ALA A 39 -5.60 1.91 11.79
N LEU A 40 -4.69 2.51 11.00
CA LEU A 40 -3.49 3.15 11.52
C LEU A 40 -3.80 4.36 12.41
N CYS A 41 -4.72 5.23 12.00
CA CYS A 41 -5.16 6.37 12.81
C CYS A 41 -5.76 5.96 14.16
N SER A 42 -6.41 4.79 14.22
CA SER A 42 -6.96 4.25 15.48
C SER A 42 -5.87 3.71 16.43
N LYS A 43 -4.73 3.26 15.88
CA LYS A 43 -3.60 2.67 16.62
C LYS A 43 -2.51 3.70 16.97
N ASP A 44 -2.30 4.70 16.13
CA ASP A 44 -1.25 5.71 16.26
C ASP A 44 -1.80 7.14 16.02
N LYS A 45 -2.00 7.89 17.11
CA LYS A 45 -2.48 9.27 17.04
C LYS A 45 -1.53 10.23 16.31
N SER A 46 -0.24 9.87 16.16
CA SER A 46 0.73 10.69 15.40
C SER A 46 0.50 10.63 13.89
N PHE A 47 -0.22 9.59 13.42
CA PHE A 47 -0.67 9.49 12.04
C PHE A 47 -1.82 10.46 11.73
N ASN A 48 -2.61 10.81 12.74
CA ASN A 48 -3.76 11.73 12.66
C ASN A 48 -3.35 13.21 12.63
N THR A 49 -2.16 13.57 13.13
CA THR A 49 -1.68 14.98 13.20
C THR A 49 -0.91 15.45 11.97
N LYS A 50 -0.46 14.55 11.11
CA LYS A 50 -0.02 14.94 9.77
C LYS A 50 -1.27 15.15 8.92
N LYS A 51 -1.60 16.41 8.66
CA LYS A 51 -2.60 16.91 7.70
C LYS A 51 -2.48 16.35 6.25
N CYS A 52 -1.80 15.24 6.02
CA CYS A 52 -1.27 14.84 4.71
C CYS A 52 -2.15 13.89 3.90
N TYR A 53 -3.30 13.41 4.40
CA TYR A 53 -3.90 12.19 3.83
C TYR A 53 -5.42 12.20 3.66
N LEU A 54 -6.11 13.26 4.08
CA LEU A 54 -7.53 13.38 3.80
C LEU A 54 -7.70 13.59 2.30
N CYS A 55 -8.51 12.72 1.69
CA CYS A 55 -8.91 12.73 0.29
C CYS A 55 -9.36 14.12 -0.18
N GLU A 56 -8.41 14.97 -0.57
CA GLU A 56 -8.66 16.03 -1.52
C GLU A 56 -8.70 15.35 -2.90
N TYR A 57 -9.74 15.63 -3.68
CA TYR A 57 -9.90 15.10 -5.04
C TYR A 57 -8.60 15.31 -5.84
N GLY A 58 -8.00 14.23 -6.35
CA GLY A 58 -6.74 14.26 -7.12
C GLY A 58 -5.48 13.81 -6.38
N CYS A 59 -5.56 13.47 -5.09
CA CYS A 59 -4.44 12.95 -4.27
C CYS A 59 -4.53 11.44 -3.97
N GLU A 60 -5.40 10.69 -4.64
CA GLU A 60 -5.64 9.27 -4.37
C GLU A 60 -4.38 8.40 -4.55
N ASP A 61 -3.56 8.71 -5.54
CA ASP A 61 -2.26 8.05 -5.77
C ASP A 61 -1.26 8.33 -4.66
N GLU A 62 -1.28 9.54 -4.10
CA GLU A 62 -0.40 9.94 -3.00
C GLU A 62 -0.75 9.21 -1.70
N LEU A 63 -2.05 8.99 -1.44
CA LEU A 63 -2.51 8.20 -0.30
C LEU A 63 -1.98 6.77 -0.39
N LEU A 64 -2.13 6.11 -1.53
CA LEU A 64 -1.67 4.73 -1.72
C LEU A 64 -0.15 4.61 -1.56
N ARG A 65 0.63 5.50 -2.18
CA ARG A 65 2.08 5.53 -2.03
C ARG A 65 2.52 5.75 -0.59
N SER A 66 1.77 6.56 0.16
CA SER A 66 2.08 6.86 1.55
C SER A 66 1.75 5.71 2.49
N ILE A 67 0.64 5.02 2.26
CA ILE A 67 0.30 3.78 2.95
C ILE A 67 1.40 2.73 2.68
N VAL A 68 1.74 2.51 1.42
CA VAL A 68 2.82 1.58 1.03
C VAL A 68 4.12 1.93 1.76
N ARG A 69 4.52 3.20 1.76
CA ARG A 69 5.71 3.66 2.48
C ARG A 69 5.65 3.32 3.98
N TYR A 70 4.54 3.64 4.63
CA TYR A 70 4.38 3.42 6.07
C TYR A 70 4.55 1.95 6.45
N TYR A 71 3.94 1.05 5.67
CA TYR A 71 4.06 -0.38 5.89
C TYR A 71 5.47 -0.91 5.55
N LEU A 72 6.13 -0.37 4.52
CA LEU A 72 7.53 -0.72 4.20
C LEU A 72 8.55 -0.23 5.24
N GLU A 73 8.21 0.80 6.01
CA GLU A 73 9.00 1.25 7.17
C GLU A 73 8.85 0.30 8.38
N GLY A 74 8.06 -0.78 8.28
CA GLY A 74 7.89 -1.78 9.33
C GLY A 74 7.13 -1.28 10.55
N LYS A 75 6.37 -0.19 10.40
CA LYS A 75 5.65 0.48 11.50
C LYS A 75 4.29 -0.14 11.83
N ALA A 76 3.75 -0.97 10.95
CA ALA A 76 2.51 -1.72 11.15
C ALA A 76 2.79 -3.17 11.59
N SER A 77 1.75 -3.99 11.85
CA SER A 77 1.92 -5.42 12.10
C SER A 77 1.85 -6.24 10.80
N LEU A 78 2.44 -7.45 10.78
CA LEU A 78 2.27 -8.39 9.67
C LEU A 78 0.80 -8.74 9.42
N GLY A 79 -0.02 -8.79 10.47
CA GLY A 79 -1.47 -8.99 10.35
C GLY A 79 -2.14 -7.87 9.57
N ASP A 80 -1.78 -6.61 9.84
CA ASP A 80 -2.30 -5.45 9.09
C ASP A 80 -1.88 -5.50 7.61
N VAL A 81 -0.66 -5.95 7.31
CA VAL A 81 -0.20 -6.14 5.91
C VAL A 81 -1.08 -7.15 5.18
N GLN A 82 -1.34 -8.28 5.81
CA GLN A 82 -2.17 -9.35 5.23
C GLN A 82 -3.64 -8.95 5.10
N GLU A 83 -4.15 -8.12 6.03
CA GLU A 83 -5.53 -7.68 6.06
C GLU A 83 -5.82 -6.56 5.05
N TYR A 84 -4.90 -5.61 4.87
CA TYR A 84 -5.16 -4.42 4.05
C TYR A 84 -4.31 -4.34 2.79
N ILE A 85 -3.00 -4.61 2.89
CA ILE A 85 -2.07 -4.40 1.77
C ILE A 85 -2.16 -5.53 0.75
N PHE A 86 -2.25 -6.79 1.17
CA PHE A 86 -2.30 -7.91 0.24
C PHE A 86 -3.60 -7.94 -0.59
N PRO A 87 -4.79 -7.68 -0.02
CA PRO A 87 -6.02 -7.53 -0.80
C PRO A 87 -5.94 -6.36 -1.78
N MET A 88 -5.36 -5.23 -1.36
CA MET A 88 -5.11 -4.10 -2.25
C MET A 88 -4.25 -4.51 -3.45
N ILE A 89 -3.12 -5.18 -3.22
CA ILE A 89 -2.24 -5.69 -4.29
C ILE A 89 -2.99 -6.69 -5.19
N ASN A 90 -3.83 -7.56 -4.64
CA ASN A 90 -4.64 -8.49 -5.43
C ASN A 90 -5.61 -7.76 -6.34
N VAL A 91 -6.26 -6.70 -5.86
CA VAL A 91 -7.15 -5.87 -6.68
C VAL A 91 -6.37 -5.19 -7.80
N LEU A 92 -5.20 -4.62 -7.47
CA LEU A 92 -4.29 -4.02 -8.46
C LEU A 92 -3.78 -5.05 -9.49
N SER A 93 -3.77 -6.35 -9.15
CA SER A 93 -3.45 -7.44 -10.07
C SER A 93 -4.68 -8.07 -10.74
N LYS A 94 -5.84 -7.42 -10.68
CA LYS A 94 -7.14 -7.91 -11.21
C LYS A 94 -7.57 -9.26 -10.63
N CYS A 95 -7.14 -9.55 -9.40
CA CYS A 95 -7.29 -10.83 -8.72
C CYS A 95 -6.75 -12.02 -9.53
N LYS A 96 -5.77 -11.77 -10.41
CA LYS A 96 -5.11 -12.80 -11.23
C LYS A 96 -3.68 -13.01 -10.75
N PRO A 97 -3.11 -14.21 -11.00
CA PRO A 97 -1.69 -14.46 -10.78
C PRO A 97 -0.85 -13.42 -11.53
N SER A 98 0.00 -12.70 -10.81
CA SER A 98 0.87 -11.68 -11.36
C SER A 98 2.23 -11.76 -10.71
N LYS A 99 3.29 -11.94 -11.51
CA LYS A 99 4.68 -11.95 -11.01
C LYS A 99 5.01 -10.67 -10.26
N LYS A 100 4.53 -9.52 -10.75
CA LYS A 100 4.71 -8.20 -10.13
C LYS A 100 4.03 -8.12 -8.76
N ALA A 101 2.82 -8.67 -8.65
CA ALA A 101 2.07 -8.70 -7.40
C ALA A 101 2.74 -9.60 -6.35
N GLU A 102 3.21 -10.78 -6.77
CA GLU A 102 3.93 -11.69 -5.87
C GLU A 102 5.29 -11.11 -5.44
N GLU A 103 6.02 -10.46 -6.35
CA GLU A 103 7.25 -9.74 -6.03
C GLU A 103 6.97 -8.63 -5.00
N LEU A 104 5.92 -7.83 -5.22
CA LEU A 104 5.54 -6.74 -4.31
C LEU A 104 5.19 -7.27 -2.92
N LYS A 105 4.39 -8.35 -2.83
CA LYS A 105 4.09 -9.02 -1.55
C LYS A 105 5.36 -9.54 -0.87
N GLY A 106 6.29 -10.11 -1.65
CA GLY A 106 7.60 -10.56 -1.14
C GLY A 106 8.43 -9.42 -0.53
N ILE A 107 8.40 -8.23 -1.13
CA ILE A 107 9.05 -7.04 -0.55
C ILE A 107 8.45 -6.74 0.83
N PHE A 108 7.12 -6.74 0.96
CA PHE A 108 6.47 -6.53 2.25
C PHE A 108 6.85 -7.61 3.27
N LEU A 109 6.75 -8.90 2.92
CA LEU A 109 7.14 -9.99 3.84
C LEU A 109 8.57 -9.84 4.35
N SER A 110 9.51 -9.48 3.49
CA SER A 110 10.92 -9.27 3.85
C SER A 110 11.18 -8.15 4.87
N VAL A 111 10.20 -7.26 5.10
CA VAL A 111 10.28 -6.22 6.14
C VAL A 111 9.94 -6.81 7.52
N TYR A 112 9.09 -7.83 7.55
CA TYR A 112 8.47 -8.38 8.77
C TYR A 112 8.99 -9.77 9.17
N GLU A 113 9.78 -10.43 8.33
CA GLU A 113 10.49 -11.69 8.65
C GLU A 113 11.70 -11.50 9.59
N LYS A 114 11.64 -10.52 10.50
CA LYS A 114 12.70 -10.24 11.48
C LYS A 114 12.52 -11.02 12.78
#